data_AF-A0AAU4U5Z6-F1
#
_entry.id   AF-A0AAU4U5Z6-F1
#
_cell.length_a   1.000
_cell.length_b   1.000
_cell.length_c   1.000
_cell.angle_alpha   90.00
_cell.angle_beta   90.00
_cell.angle_gamma   90.00
#
_symmetry.space_group_name_H-M   'P 1'
#
loop_
_entity.id
_entity.type
_entity.pdbx_description
1 polymer ?
#
loop_
_entity_poly.entity_id
_entity_poly.type
_entity_poly.pdbx_seq_one_letter_code
_entity_poly.pdbx_strand_id
1 'polypeptide(L)'
;MPGSLSIPVTGDFEEARRVAMRLVDDTGMPADSWRQQPNSPAYCTELTLDELWAALAAADRVKDAAIRDSLPERIAALPANPTVDGVVEMNRAAHR
;
A
#
# COMPACT_ATOMS: atom_id res chain seq x y z
N MET A 1 3.31 -16.27 -18.28
CA MET A 1 4.65 -15.67 -18.39
C MET A 1 5.39 -15.89 -17.08
N PRO A 2 6.69 -16.21 -17.05
CA PRO A 2 7.41 -16.37 -15.79
C PRO A 2 7.55 -15.01 -15.10
N GLY A 3 7.09 -14.88 -13.84
CA GLY A 3 7.29 -13.67 -13.03
C GLY A 3 6.04 -12.92 -12.55
N SER A 4 4.83 -13.42 -12.79
CA SER A 4 3.60 -12.79 -12.28
C SER A 4 3.54 -12.86 -10.74
N LEU A 5 3.34 -11.72 -10.08
CA LEU A 5 2.99 -11.68 -8.65
C LEU A 5 1.55 -12.16 -8.47
N SER A 6 1.34 -13.15 -7.61
CA SER A 6 0.01 -13.68 -7.30
C SER A 6 -0.72 -12.78 -6.30
N ILE A 7 -2.01 -12.52 -6.53
CA ILE A 7 -2.90 -11.83 -5.58
C ILE A 7 -3.84 -12.89 -4.97
N PRO A 8 -3.87 -13.08 -3.65
CA PRO A 8 -4.81 -14.00 -3.02
C PRO A 8 -6.23 -13.45 -3.12
N VAL A 9 -7.15 -14.25 -3.66
CA VAL A 9 -8.59 -13.94 -3.71
C VAL A 9 -9.33 -14.91 -2.80
N THR A 10 -10.07 -14.37 -1.82
CA THR A 10 -10.91 -15.15 -0.88
C THR A 10 -12.35 -14.66 -0.93
N GLY A 11 -13.30 -15.52 -0.61
CA GLY A 11 -14.72 -15.19 -0.55
C GLY A 11 -15.61 -16.42 -0.41
N ASP A 12 -16.74 -16.25 0.27
CA ASP A 12 -17.66 -17.35 0.63
C ASP A 12 -18.54 -17.82 -0.53
N PHE A 13 -18.75 -16.96 -1.54
CA PHE A 13 -19.57 -17.25 -2.71
C PHE A 13 -18.69 -17.59 -3.92
N GLU A 14 -18.84 -18.81 -4.44
CA GLU A 14 -17.98 -19.35 -5.51
C GLU A 14 -18.01 -18.48 -6.77
N GLU A 15 -19.19 -18.00 -7.18
CA GLU A 15 -19.35 -17.17 -8.38
C GLU A 15 -18.67 -15.82 -8.22
N ALA A 16 -18.83 -15.15 -7.07
CA ALA A 16 -18.17 -13.89 -6.78
C ALA A 16 -16.65 -14.05 -6.75
N ARG A 17 -16.15 -15.14 -6.14
CA ARG A 17 -14.72 -15.46 -6.12
C ARG A 17 -14.17 -15.67 -7.54
N ARG A 18 -14.91 -16.39 -8.40
CA ARG A 18 -14.50 -16.63 -9.80
C ARG A 18 -14.44 -15.32 -10.60
N VAL A 19 -15.39 -14.41 -10.40
CA VAL A 19 -15.37 -13.08 -11.04
C VAL A 19 -14.15 -12.28 -10.57
N ALA A 20 -13.88 -12.24 -9.27
CA ALA A 20 -12.73 -11.53 -8.71
C ALA A 20 -11.39 -12.11 -9.22
N MET A 21 -11.26 -13.44 -9.30
CA MET A 21 -10.09 -14.09 -9.90
C MET A 21 -9.89 -13.69 -11.36
N ARG A 22 -10.96 -13.67 -12.17
CA ARG A 22 -10.87 -13.25 -13.57
C ARG A 22 -10.43 -11.79 -13.70
N LEU A 23 -10.92 -10.90 -12.83
CA LEU A 23 -10.47 -9.50 -12.84
C LEU A 23 -8.98 -9.36 -12.51
N VAL A 24 -8.47 -10.14 -11.55
CA VAL A 24 -7.02 -10.20 -11.25
C VAL A 24 -6.22 -10.69 -12.46
N ASP A 25 -6.69 -11.75 -13.13
CA ASP A 25 -6.03 -12.29 -14.32
C ASP A 25 -6.06 -11.30 -15.50
N ASP A 26 -7.20 -10.65 -15.74
CA ASP A 26 -7.41 -9.69 -16.83
C ASP A 26 -6.59 -8.40 -16.64
N THR A 27 -6.44 -7.94 -15.40
CA THR A 27 -5.67 -6.72 -15.09
C THR A 27 -4.17 -7.00 -14.98
N GLY A 28 -3.80 -8.16 -14.45
CA GLY A 28 -2.43 -8.46 -14.02
C GLY A 28 -1.99 -7.54 -12.88
N MET A 29 -0.98 -7.95 -12.10
CA MET A 29 -0.33 -7.03 -11.17
C MET A 29 0.63 -6.15 -11.98
N PRO A 30 0.38 -4.83 -12.13
CA PRO A 30 1.24 -3.99 -12.96
C PRO A 30 2.65 -3.90 -12.37
N ALA A 31 3.66 -3.77 -13.24
CA ALA A 31 5.06 -3.67 -12.82
C ALA A 31 5.32 -2.50 -11.86
N ASP A 32 4.46 -1.47 -11.86
CA ASP A 32 4.52 -0.31 -10.97
C ASP A 32 3.77 -0.47 -9.64
N SER A 33 3.16 -1.63 -9.37
CA SER A 33 2.48 -1.94 -8.09
C SER A 33 3.39 -1.81 -6.86
N TRP A 34 4.72 -1.87 -7.03
CA TRP A 34 5.68 -1.61 -5.95
C TRP A 34 5.54 -0.21 -5.34
N ARG A 35 4.98 0.75 -6.09
CA ARG A 35 4.72 2.13 -5.64
C ARG A 35 3.56 2.23 -4.63
N GLN A 36 2.86 1.12 -4.37
CA GLN A 36 1.75 0.98 -3.41
C GLN A 36 2.06 -0.05 -2.32
N GLN A 37 3.32 -0.21 -1.93
CA GLN A 37 3.72 -1.13 -0.86
C GLN A 37 3.68 -0.44 0.51
N PRO A 38 3.60 -1.21 1.61
CA PRO A 38 3.78 -0.66 2.95
C PRO A 38 5.02 0.24 3.03
N ASN A 39 4.87 1.42 3.65
CA ASN A 39 5.89 2.47 3.78
C ASN A 39 6.23 3.25 2.49
N SER A 40 5.48 3.06 1.41
CA SER A 40 5.50 3.98 0.25
C SER A 40 4.52 5.16 0.47
N PRO A 41 4.70 6.29 -0.24
CA PRO A 41 3.90 7.50 -0.01
C PRO A 41 2.39 7.34 -0.22
N ALA A 42 1.98 6.39 -1.06
CA ALA A 42 0.57 6.12 -1.37
C ALA A 42 -0.10 5.17 -0.37
N TYR A 43 0.66 4.55 0.54
CA TYR A 43 0.15 3.46 1.37
C TYR A 43 -0.45 3.96 2.67
N CYS A 44 -1.76 3.71 2.88
CA CYS A 44 -2.50 4.07 4.09
C CYS A 44 -2.36 5.55 4.48
N THR A 45 -2.42 6.44 3.49
CA THR A 45 -2.31 7.90 3.66
C THR A 45 -3.61 8.66 3.37
N GLU A 46 -4.74 7.98 3.13
CA GLU A 46 -6.07 8.57 2.90
C GLU A 46 -6.05 9.74 1.89
N LEU A 47 -5.40 9.51 0.76
CA LEU A 47 -5.25 10.51 -0.29
C LEU A 47 -6.52 10.59 -1.13
N THR A 48 -6.83 11.80 -1.59
CA THR A 48 -7.75 11.98 -2.72
C THR A 48 -7.18 11.36 -3.99
N LEU A 49 -8.02 11.17 -5.01
CA LEU A 49 -7.56 10.60 -6.27
C LEU A 49 -6.44 11.42 -6.92
N ASP A 50 -6.51 12.74 -6.84
CA ASP A 50 -5.49 13.63 -7.41
C ASP A 50 -4.16 13.55 -6.65
N GLU A 51 -4.21 13.48 -5.32
CA GLU A 51 -3.03 13.31 -4.46
C GLU A 51 -2.39 11.93 -4.62
N LEU A 52 -3.20 10.88 -4.85
CA LEU A 52 -2.73 9.52 -5.04
C LEU A 52 -1.75 9.43 -6.20
N TRP A 53 -2.04 10.05 -7.34
CA TRP A 53 -1.15 10.01 -8.50
C TRP A 53 0.22 10.63 -8.21
N ALA A 54 0.25 11.75 -7.49
CA ALA A 54 1.49 12.39 -7.07
C ALA A 54 2.28 11.49 -6.09
N ALA A 55 1.60 10.86 -5.13
CA ALA A 55 2.21 9.97 -4.16
C ALA A 55 2.81 8.70 -4.80
N LEU A 56 2.12 8.11 -5.78
CA LEU A 56 2.64 6.99 -6.56
C LEU A 56 3.91 7.38 -7.32
N ALA A 57 3.92 8.56 -7.94
CA ALA A 57 5.08 9.07 -8.66
C ALA A 57 6.27 9.33 -7.71
N ALA A 58 6.00 9.78 -6.48
CA ALA A 58 7.00 10.09 -5.47
C ALA A 58 7.66 8.87 -4.80
N ALA A 59 7.13 7.66 -5.00
CA ALA A 59 7.71 6.43 -4.46
C ALA A 59 9.17 6.25 -4.87
N ASP A 60 10.03 5.89 -3.91
CA ASP A 60 11.49 5.82 -4.04
C ASP A 60 11.99 4.64 -3.23
N ARG A 61 12.54 3.62 -3.91
CA ARG A 61 12.97 2.37 -3.27
C ARG A 61 13.97 2.56 -2.15
N VAL A 62 14.85 3.57 -2.25
CA VAL A 62 15.88 3.80 -1.23
C VAL A 62 15.25 4.48 -0.02
N LYS A 63 14.44 5.51 -0.25
CA LYS A 63 13.75 6.22 0.85
C LYS A 63 12.71 5.35 1.53
N ASP A 64 11.87 4.65 0.76
CA ASP A 64 10.82 3.79 1.27
C ASP A 64 11.40 2.62 2.10
N ALA A 65 12.57 2.10 1.70
CA ALA A 65 13.30 1.11 2.49
C ALA A 65 13.80 1.68 3.82
N ALA A 66 14.34 2.90 3.84
CA ALA A 66 14.75 3.57 5.08
C ALA A 66 13.57 3.91 6.00
N ILE A 67 12.42 4.30 5.43
CA ILE A 67 11.18 4.55 6.18
C ILE A 67 10.66 3.26 6.81
N ARG A 68 10.71 2.15 6.08
CA ARG A 68 10.39 0.82 6.62
C ARG A 68 11.30 0.47 7.80
N ASP A 69 12.60 0.76 7.69
CA ASP A 69 13.57 0.44 8.75
C ASP A 69 13.35 1.26 10.03
N SER A 70 12.80 2.48 9.92
CA SER A 70 12.41 3.33 11.06
C SER A 70 11.02 3.04 11.62
N LEU A 71 10.27 2.08 11.04
CA LEU A 71 8.90 1.78 11.45
C LEU A 71 8.76 1.44 12.96
N PRO A 72 9.67 0.66 13.59
CA PRO A 72 9.57 0.38 15.03
C PRO A 72 9.58 1.64 15.89
N GLU A 73 10.40 2.63 15.54
CA GLU A 73 10.52 3.90 16.29
C GLU A 73 9.26 4.75 16.12
N ARG A 74 8.72 4.79 14.89
CA ARG A 74 7.48 5.52 14.57
C ARG A 74 6.27 4.91 15.28
N ILE A 75 6.18 3.58 15.32
CA ILE A 75 5.13 2.87 16.08
C ILE A 75 5.31 3.10 17.58
N ALA A 76 6.54 3.06 18.11
CA ALA A 76 6.79 3.33 19.52
C ALA A 76 6.42 4.76 19.95
N ALA A 77 6.41 5.72 19.02
CA ALA A 77 5.97 7.08 19.26
C ALA A 77 4.43 7.26 19.27
N LEU A 78 3.68 6.26 18.79
CA LEU A 78 2.22 6.27 18.86
C LEU A 78 1.72 5.92 20.28
N PRO A 79 0.55 6.42 20.69
CA PRO A 79 -0.08 5.97 21.93
C PRO A 79 -0.50 4.49 21.81
N ALA A 80 -0.68 3.82 22.96
CA ALA A 80 -1.01 2.38 23.01
C ALA A 80 -2.27 2.00 22.18
N ASN A 81 -3.23 2.91 22.06
CA ASN A 81 -4.39 2.80 21.19
C ASN A 81 -4.40 4.00 20.23
N PRO A 82 -3.71 3.92 19.08
CA PRO A 82 -3.67 5.02 18.13
C PRO A 82 -5.02 5.19 17.43
N THR A 83 -5.35 6.44 17.12
CA THR A 83 -6.48 6.75 16.25
C THR A 83 -6.10 6.51 14.78
N VAL A 84 -7.11 6.33 13.92
CA VAL A 84 -6.90 6.24 12.47
C VAL A 84 -6.13 7.47 11.98
N ASP A 85 -6.60 8.67 12.32
CA ASP A 85 -5.95 9.93 11.97
C ASP A 85 -4.48 9.99 12.42
N GLY A 86 -4.17 9.46 13.61
CA GLY A 86 -2.80 9.40 14.13
C GLY A 86 -1.90 8.48 13.31
N VAL A 87 -2.42 7.33 12.87
CA VAL A 87 -1.68 6.41 11.98
C VAL A 87 -1.52 7.02 10.59
N VAL A 88 -2.56 7.66 10.06
CA VAL A 88 -2.54 8.34 8.76
C VAL A 88 -1.51 9.47 8.76
N GLU A 89 -1.48 10.30 9.81
CA GLU A 89 -0.48 11.38 9.94
C GLU A 89 0.93 10.82 10.11
N MET A 90 1.13 9.76 10.91
CA MET A 90 2.42 9.07 11.01
C MET A 90 2.90 8.63 9.62
N ASN A 91 2.02 8.02 8.80
CA ASN A 91 2.34 7.58 7.45
C ASN A 91 2.70 8.77 6.54
N ARG A 92 1.88 9.83 6.54
CA ARG A 92 2.13 11.05 5.74
C ARG A 92 3.44 11.74 6.12
N ALA A 93 3.72 11.87 7.42
CA ALA A 93 4.89 12.59 7.93
C ALA A 93 6.22 11.94 7.51
N ALA A 94 6.24 10.64 7.22
CA ALA A 94 7.46 9.97 6.75
C ALA A 94 7.92 10.38 5.35
N HIS A 95 7.06 11.06 4.60
CA HIS A 95 7.33 11.47 3.21
C HIS A 95 7.31 12.99 3.02
N ARG A 96 7.33 13.78 4.12
CA ARG A 96 7.44 15.25 4.10
C ARG A 96 8.88 15.73 4.16
#